data_AF-A0A7L4PYL6-F1
#
_entry.id   AF-A0A7L4PYL6-F1
#
_cell.length_a   1.000
_cell.length_b   1.000
_cell.length_c   1.000
_cell.angle_alpha   90.00
_cell.angle_beta   90.00
_cell.angle_gamma   90.00
#
_symmetry.space_group_name_H-M   'P 1'
#
loop_
_entity.id
_entity.type
_entity.pdbx_description
1 polymer ?
#
loop_
_entity_poly.entity_id
_entity_poly.type
_entity_poly.pdbx_seq_one_letter_code
_entity_poly.pdbx_strand_id
1 'polypeptide(L)'
;MQFDLHPSVTLSSGTFSALVAPEEMVLAGLNDNPVLKRFLFLFICGNYSRLLSGINRRSVNIEVRRAFTAFQLLTILRESYHTIVFVEHDPGLYEGAGEEAVGQVAQALKSAGQGSAVVLYTPAEDPAFSDMAQLADRFFSLSPPPVPPLPRPRRAGRVRHSSVPPRGQTTLEGF
;
A
#
# COMPACT_ATOMS: atom_id res chain seq x y z
N MET A 1 -4.37 10.16 -21.74
CA MET A 1 -4.28 10.80 -20.40
C MET A 1 -3.12 10.16 -19.66
N GLN A 2 -2.34 10.96 -18.93
CA GLN A 2 -1.18 10.52 -18.15
C GLN A 2 -1.11 11.34 -16.86
N PHE A 3 -0.83 10.71 -15.73
CA PHE A 3 -0.62 11.40 -14.46
C PHE A 3 0.38 10.62 -13.59
N ASP A 4 1.08 11.35 -12.73
CA ASP A 4 2.05 10.77 -11.81
C ASP A 4 1.40 10.57 -10.44
N LEU A 5 1.37 9.33 -9.96
CA LEU A 5 0.95 9.01 -8.59
C LEU A 5 2.09 9.28 -7.61
N HIS A 6 3.31 8.99 -8.05
CA HIS A 6 4.58 9.26 -7.37
C HIS A 6 5.57 9.72 -8.45
N PRO A 7 6.64 10.47 -8.16
CA PRO A 7 7.64 10.85 -9.15
C PRO A 7 8.23 9.69 -9.98
N SER A 8 8.11 8.46 -9.48
CA SER A 8 8.56 7.22 -10.13
C SER A 8 7.43 6.34 -10.68
N VAL A 9 6.16 6.72 -10.49
CA VAL A 9 4.99 5.96 -10.94
C VAL A 9 4.12 6.85 -11.80
N THR A 10 4.26 6.65 -13.10
CA THR A 10 3.45 7.33 -14.10
C THR A 10 2.41 6.40 -14.68
N LEU A 11 1.15 6.78 -14.48
CA LEU A 11 -0.02 6.04 -14.92
C LEU A 11 -0.54 6.64 -16.21
N SER A 12 -0.89 5.77 -17.16
CA SER A 12 -1.38 6.16 -18.49
C SER A 12 -2.71 5.48 -18.79
N SER A 13 -3.59 6.19 -19.49
CA SER A 13 -4.76 5.59 -20.12
C SER A 13 -4.31 4.51 -21.11
N GLY A 14 -5.11 3.45 -21.26
CA GLY A 14 -4.75 2.36 -22.18
C GLY A 14 -3.83 1.32 -21.55
N THR A 15 -3.62 1.36 -20.22
CA THR A 15 -2.70 0.45 -19.52
C THR A 15 -3.31 -0.13 -18.26
N PHE A 16 -2.95 -1.39 -18.00
CA PHE A 16 -3.13 -2.05 -16.71
C PHE A 16 -1.78 -2.06 -15.97
N SER A 17 -1.72 -1.38 -14.82
CA SER A 17 -0.53 -1.30 -13.98
C SER A 17 -0.74 -2.05 -12.65
N ALA A 18 0.24 -2.85 -12.25
CA ALA A 18 0.32 -3.42 -10.91
C ALA A 18 1.26 -2.57 -10.04
N LEU A 19 0.86 -2.29 -8.81
CA LEU A 19 1.56 -1.40 -7.88
C LEU A 19 1.67 -2.04 -6.50
N VAL A 20 2.91 -2.19 -6.03
CA VAL A 20 3.24 -2.56 -4.65
C VAL A 20 3.82 -1.33 -3.98
N ALA A 21 3.17 -0.80 -2.94
CA ALA A 21 3.64 0.41 -2.28
C ALA A 21 3.11 0.58 -0.85
N PRO A 22 3.87 1.23 0.05
CA PRO A 22 3.35 1.66 1.34
C PRO A 22 2.09 2.53 1.20
N GLU A 23 1.15 2.33 2.11
CA GLU A 23 -0.14 3.02 2.12
C GLU A 23 0.02 4.54 2.12
N GLU A 24 0.98 5.06 2.90
CA GLU A 24 1.20 6.50 3.06
C GLU A 24 1.62 7.18 1.75
N MET A 25 2.43 6.48 0.95
CA MET A 25 2.95 7.01 -0.31
C MET A 25 1.84 7.08 -1.37
N VAL A 26 0.96 6.07 -1.40
CA VAL A 26 -0.20 6.07 -2.30
C VAL A 26 -1.21 7.14 -1.86
N LEU A 27 -1.48 7.27 -0.57
CA LEU A 27 -2.39 8.30 -0.04
C LEU A 27 -1.91 9.71 -0.36
N ALA A 28 -0.61 9.99 -0.21
CA ALA A 28 -0.03 11.27 -0.61
C ALA A 28 -0.28 11.54 -2.09
N GLY A 29 0.02 10.56 -2.96
CA GLY A 29 -0.21 10.65 -4.40
C GLY A 29 -1.67 10.89 -4.79
N LEU A 30 -2.63 10.24 -4.10
CA LEU A 30 -4.06 10.41 -4.37
C LEU A 30 -4.61 11.75 -3.85
N ASN A 31 -4.12 12.23 -2.71
CA ASN A 31 -4.67 13.42 -2.06
C ASN A 31 -4.08 14.74 -2.55
N ASP A 32 -2.81 14.72 -2.95
CA ASP A 32 -2.07 15.92 -3.34
C ASP A 32 -2.10 16.17 -4.85
N ASN A 33 -2.61 15.23 -5.64
CA ASN A 33 -2.62 15.35 -7.09
C ASN A 33 -3.87 16.08 -7.63
N PRO A 34 -3.76 17.34 -8.07
CA PRO A 34 -4.90 18.11 -8.56
C PRO A 34 -5.44 17.60 -9.90
N VAL A 35 -4.67 16.80 -10.65
CA VAL A 35 -5.07 16.23 -11.93
C VAL A 35 -6.21 15.23 -11.77
N LEU A 36 -6.25 14.51 -10.64
CA LEU A 36 -7.29 13.52 -10.35
C LEU A 36 -8.70 14.13 -10.27
N LYS A 37 -8.82 15.43 -9.93
CA LYS A 37 -10.12 16.13 -9.94
C LYS A 37 -10.74 16.28 -11.33
N ARG A 38 -9.94 16.16 -12.38
CA ARG A 38 -10.38 16.39 -13.76
C ARG A 38 -10.95 15.14 -14.42
N PHE A 39 -10.83 13.99 -13.78
CA PHE A 39 -11.18 12.69 -14.35
C PHE A 39 -12.20 11.97 -13.48
N LEU A 40 -12.96 11.07 -14.11
CA LEU A 40 -13.82 10.15 -13.39
C LEU A 40 -12.92 9.09 -12.74
N PHE A 41 -12.90 9.07 -11.41
CA PHE A 41 -12.07 8.17 -10.63
C PHE A 41 -12.95 7.15 -9.93
N LEU A 42 -12.76 5.86 -10.26
CA LEU A 42 -13.39 4.75 -9.56
C LEU A 42 -12.38 4.11 -8.62
N PHE A 43 -12.74 4.03 -7.34
CA PHE A 43 -12.02 3.27 -6.34
C PHE A 43 -12.79 2.00 -6.00
N ILE A 44 -12.17 0.85 -6.23
CA ILE A 44 -12.73 -0.46 -5.91
C ILE A 44 -11.94 -1.02 -4.74
N CYS A 45 -12.63 -1.44 -3.68
CA CYS A 45 -12.01 -2.10 -2.54
C CYS A 45 -12.78 -3.36 -2.13
N GLY A 46 -12.07 -4.24 -1.42
CA GLY A 46 -12.60 -5.47 -0.87
C GLY A 46 -13.40 -5.28 0.43
N ASN A 47 -13.36 -6.31 1.28
CA ASN A 47 -13.97 -6.32 2.61
C ASN A 47 -13.38 -5.24 3.53
N TYR A 48 -12.06 -5.11 3.47
CA TYR A 48 -11.29 -4.18 4.28
C TYR A 48 -10.50 -3.29 3.34
N SER A 49 -10.70 -1.99 3.48
CA SER A 49 -9.91 -0.99 2.76
C SER A 49 -9.00 -0.26 3.73
N ARG A 50 -7.72 -0.23 3.39
CA ARG A 50 -6.67 0.52 4.09
C ARG A 50 -6.61 1.96 3.62
N LEU A 51 -6.86 2.18 2.33
CA LEU A 51 -6.75 3.52 1.73
C LEU A 51 -8.02 4.36 1.89
N LEU A 52 -9.21 3.74 1.89
CA LEU A 52 -10.48 4.49 1.80
C LEU A 52 -10.67 5.53 2.91
N SER A 53 -10.20 5.25 4.13
CA SER A 53 -10.29 6.17 5.26
C SER A 53 -9.35 7.37 5.12
N GLY A 54 -8.23 7.21 4.41
CA GLY A 54 -7.23 8.24 4.17
C GLY A 54 -7.47 9.08 2.91
N ILE A 55 -8.36 8.66 2.02
CA ILE A 55 -8.66 9.42 0.79
C ILE A 55 -9.53 10.64 1.12
N ASN A 56 -9.01 11.83 0.79
CA ASN A 56 -9.72 13.08 0.92
C ASN A 56 -10.71 13.26 -0.26
N ARG A 57 -12.01 13.06 0.01
CA ARG A 57 -13.09 13.23 -0.98
C ARG A 57 -13.21 14.64 -1.55
N ARG A 58 -12.57 15.66 -0.96
CA ARG A 58 -12.49 17.02 -1.55
C ARG A 58 -11.35 17.15 -2.56
N SER A 59 -10.38 16.24 -2.52
CA SER A 59 -9.21 16.19 -3.39
C SER A 59 -9.45 15.41 -4.68
N VAL A 60 -10.41 14.47 -4.71
CA VAL A 60 -10.69 13.62 -5.89
C VAL A 60 -12.20 13.50 -6.09
N ASN A 61 -12.67 13.57 -7.34
CA ASN A 61 -14.05 13.22 -7.68
C ASN A 61 -14.16 11.68 -7.77
N ILE A 62 -14.26 11.06 -6.60
CA ILE A 62 -14.13 9.62 -6.40
C ILE A 62 -15.49 8.95 -6.25
N GLU A 63 -15.77 7.99 -7.13
CA GLU A 63 -16.81 6.98 -6.93
C GLU A 63 -16.18 5.77 -6.22
N VAL A 64 -16.86 5.24 -5.21
CA VAL A 64 -16.37 4.08 -4.45
C VAL A 64 -17.32 2.91 -4.65
N ARG A 65 -16.80 1.78 -5.12
CA ARG A 65 -17.54 0.51 -5.19
C ARG A 65 -16.83 -0.55 -4.35
N ARG A 66 -17.61 -1.43 -3.72
CA ARG A 66 -17.08 -2.56 -2.94
C ARG A 66 -17.37 -3.87 -3.65
N ALA A 67 -16.38 -4.73 -3.71
CA ALA A 67 -16.53 -6.12 -4.10
C ALA A 67 -16.31 -7.00 -2.87
N PHE A 68 -17.14 -8.02 -2.70
CA PHE A 68 -17.02 -9.04 -1.65
C PHE A 68 -16.66 -10.41 -2.23
N THR A 69 -16.70 -10.54 -3.56
CA THR A 69 -16.34 -11.75 -4.31
C THR A 69 -15.69 -11.37 -5.64
N ALA A 70 -14.92 -12.30 -6.22
CA ALA A 70 -14.35 -12.14 -7.56
C ALA A 70 -15.43 -11.81 -8.62
N PHE A 71 -16.61 -12.44 -8.54
CA PHE A 71 -17.71 -12.17 -9.48
C PHE A 71 -18.23 -10.72 -9.40
N GLN A 72 -18.30 -10.16 -8.19
CA GLN A 72 -18.69 -8.76 -8.02
C GLN A 72 -17.62 -7.82 -8.60
N LEU A 73 -16.34 -8.11 -8.36
CA LEU A 73 -15.24 -7.35 -8.94
C LEU A 73 -15.29 -7.37 -10.48
N LEU A 74 -15.47 -8.55 -11.09
CA LEU A 74 -15.64 -8.71 -12.53
C LEU A 74 -16.80 -7.87 -13.08
N THR A 75 -17.93 -7.87 -12.37
CA THR A 75 -19.12 -7.09 -12.74
C THR A 75 -18.85 -5.59 -12.67
N ILE A 76 -18.21 -5.11 -11.60
CA ILE A 76 -17.84 -3.70 -11.45
C ILE A 76 -16.90 -3.26 -12.58
N LEU A 77 -15.87 -4.06 -12.90
CA LEU A 77 -14.92 -3.76 -13.97
C LEU A 77 -15.61 -3.66 -15.33
N ARG A 78 -16.50 -4.61 -15.64
CA ARG A 78 -17.26 -4.64 -16.91
C ARG A 78 -18.20 -3.45 -17.08
N GLU A 79 -18.78 -2.96 -16.00
CA GLU A 79 -19.73 -1.84 -16.00
C GLU A 79 -19.06 -0.47 -15.85
N SER A 80 -17.75 -0.44 -15.58
CA SER A 80 -17.03 0.81 -15.35
C SER A 80 -16.87 1.62 -16.64
N TYR A 81 -17.03 2.94 -16.52
CA TYR A 81 -16.82 3.92 -17.61
C TYR A 81 -15.88 5.04 -17.16
N HIS A 82 -15.19 4.82 -16.04
CA HIS A 82 -14.30 5.79 -15.41
C HIS A 82 -12.96 5.85 -16.12
N THR A 83 -12.39 7.04 -16.19
CA THR A 83 -11.09 7.26 -16.84
C THR A 83 -9.95 6.63 -16.05
N ILE A 84 -10.09 6.58 -14.72
CA ILE A 84 -9.15 5.95 -13.79
C ILE A 84 -9.91 4.91 -12.98
N VAL A 85 -9.42 3.69 -12.95
CA VAL A 85 -9.93 2.61 -12.11
C VAL A 85 -8.81 2.14 -11.19
N PHE A 86 -8.96 2.43 -9.90
CA PHE A 86 -8.01 2.06 -8.87
C PHE A 86 -8.60 0.92 -8.04
N VAL A 87 -7.96 -0.24 -8.07
CA VAL A 87 -8.40 -1.46 -7.39
C VAL A 87 -7.45 -1.75 -6.26
N GLU A 88 -7.94 -1.68 -5.03
CA GLU A 88 -7.24 -2.21 -3.86
C GLU A 88 -7.43 -3.73 -3.83
N HIS A 89 -6.31 -4.45 -3.92
CA HIS A 89 -6.26 -5.90 -3.89
C HIS A 89 -6.67 -6.44 -2.52
N ASP A 90 -7.59 -7.40 -2.52
CA ASP A 90 -8.03 -8.14 -1.35
C ASP A 90 -8.01 -9.64 -1.69
N PRO A 91 -7.05 -10.42 -1.17
CA PRO A 91 -6.97 -11.87 -1.40
C PRO A 91 -8.25 -12.62 -1.02
N GLY A 92 -9.02 -12.09 -0.05
CA GLY A 92 -10.27 -12.69 0.42
C GLY A 92 -11.35 -12.77 -0.66
N LEU A 93 -11.24 -12.01 -1.76
CA LEU A 93 -12.21 -12.03 -2.86
C LEU A 93 -12.18 -13.33 -3.67
N TYR A 94 -11.07 -14.07 -3.62
CA TYR A 94 -10.83 -15.25 -4.43
C TYR A 94 -11.06 -16.55 -3.64
N GLU A 95 -11.30 -16.46 -2.33
CA GLU A 95 -11.58 -17.62 -1.48
C GLU A 95 -12.86 -18.33 -1.95
N GLY A 96 -12.72 -19.61 -2.32
CA GLY A 96 -13.84 -20.44 -2.79
C GLY A 96 -14.36 -20.10 -4.19
N ALA A 97 -13.74 -19.16 -4.92
CA ALA A 97 -14.17 -18.74 -6.26
C ALA A 97 -13.71 -19.68 -7.40
N GLY A 98 -12.91 -20.70 -7.07
CA GLY A 98 -12.27 -21.62 -8.02
C GLY A 98 -10.91 -21.11 -8.52
N GLU A 99 -10.08 -22.02 -9.03
CA GLU A 99 -8.69 -21.71 -9.45
C GLU A 99 -8.61 -20.68 -10.59
N GLU A 100 -9.62 -20.63 -11.45
CA GLU A 100 -9.65 -19.73 -12.61
C GLU A 100 -10.02 -18.28 -12.27
N ALA A 101 -10.55 -18.01 -11.08
CA ALA A 101 -11.10 -16.69 -10.73
C ALA A 101 -10.04 -15.58 -10.79
N VAL A 102 -8.82 -15.87 -10.34
CA VAL A 102 -7.69 -14.93 -10.38
C VAL A 102 -7.34 -14.58 -11.82
N GLY A 103 -7.25 -15.58 -12.71
CA GLY A 103 -6.97 -15.37 -14.13
C GLY A 103 -8.07 -14.59 -14.86
N GLN A 104 -9.34 -14.87 -14.54
CA GLN A 104 -10.47 -14.12 -15.09
C GLN A 104 -10.43 -12.65 -14.65
N VAL A 105 -10.11 -12.37 -13.39
CA VAL A 105 -9.96 -10.99 -12.89
C VAL A 105 -8.76 -10.31 -13.54
N ALA A 106 -7.62 -11.00 -13.69
CA ALA A 106 -6.46 -10.46 -14.41
C ALA A 106 -6.83 -10.02 -15.84
N GLN A 107 -7.57 -10.87 -16.56
CA GLN A 107 -8.01 -10.57 -17.91
C GLN A 107 -9.03 -9.44 -17.97
N ALA A 108 -9.90 -9.32 -16.97
CA ALA A 108 -10.85 -8.22 -16.86
C ALA A 108 -10.14 -6.88 -16.58
N LEU A 109 -9.14 -6.87 -15.68
CA LEU A 109 -8.29 -5.70 -15.43
C LEU A 109 -7.55 -5.27 -16.69
N LYS A 110 -6.99 -6.24 -17.43
CA LYS A 110 -6.32 -6.00 -18.70
C LYS A 110 -7.26 -5.38 -19.75
N SER A 111 -8.46 -5.95 -19.87
CA SER A 111 -9.48 -5.47 -20.80
C SER A 111 -9.96 -4.07 -20.44
N ALA A 112 -10.22 -3.80 -19.15
CA ALA A 112 -10.58 -2.46 -18.67
C ALA A 112 -9.45 -1.45 -18.91
N GLY A 113 -8.19 -1.89 -18.83
CA GLY A 113 -7.01 -1.11 -19.16
C GLY A 113 -7.02 -0.56 -20.58
N GLN A 114 -7.70 -1.18 -21.55
CA GLN A 114 -7.74 -0.69 -22.93
C GLN A 114 -8.47 0.67 -23.06
N GLY A 115 -9.47 0.92 -22.22
CA GLY A 115 -10.25 2.16 -22.21
C GLY A 115 -9.86 3.16 -21.12
N SER A 116 -9.18 2.69 -20.06
CA SER A 116 -8.96 3.45 -18.84
C SER A 116 -7.51 3.34 -18.35
N ALA A 117 -7.13 4.13 -17.36
CA ALA A 117 -5.93 3.86 -16.57
C ALA A 117 -6.31 2.94 -15.40
N VAL A 118 -5.93 1.65 -15.48
CA VAL A 118 -6.24 0.68 -14.43
C VAL A 118 -5.02 0.46 -13.55
N VAL A 119 -5.22 0.53 -12.23
CA VAL A 119 -4.20 0.27 -11.22
C VAL A 119 -4.69 -0.83 -10.29
N LEU A 120 -3.96 -1.93 -10.18
CA LEU A 120 -4.11 -2.91 -9.11
C LEU A 120 -3.06 -2.61 -8.04
N TYR A 121 -3.50 -2.31 -6.83
CA TYR A 121 -2.65 -1.90 -5.73
C TYR A 121 -2.65 -2.94 -4.60
N THR A 122 -1.48 -3.23 -4.04
CA THR A 122 -1.35 -3.92 -2.76
C THR A 122 -0.23 -3.30 -1.89
N PRO A 123 -0.35 -3.28 -0.56
CA PRO A 123 0.77 -2.93 0.32
C PRO A 123 1.86 -4.00 0.36
N ALA A 124 1.50 -5.27 0.11
CA ALA A 124 2.41 -6.41 0.13
C ALA A 124 2.00 -7.46 -0.91
N GLU A 125 2.97 -8.04 -1.60
CA GLU A 125 2.71 -9.08 -2.60
C GLU A 125 2.20 -10.37 -1.95
N ASP A 126 1.25 -11.00 -2.61
CA ASP A 126 0.76 -12.35 -2.34
C ASP A 126 0.63 -13.12 -3.67
N PRO A 127 0.47 -14.45 -3.64
CA PRO A 127 0.43 -15.26 -4.86
C PRO A 127 -0.64 -14.80 -5.86
N ALA A 128 -1.85 -14.44 -5.40
CA ALA A 128 -2.92 -14.02 -6.30
C ALA A 128 -2.61 -12.68 -6.96
N PHE A 129 -2.04 -11.73 -6.22
CA PHE A 129 -1.55 -10.47 -6.79
C PHE A 129 -0.45 -10.73 -7.82
N SER A 130 0.53 -11.56 -7.50
CA SER A 130 1.65 -11.87 -8.38
C SER A 130 1.19 -12.53 -9.69
N ASP A 131 0.21 -13.43 -9.63
CA ASP A 131 -0.37 -14.06 -10.82
C ASP A 131 -1.09 -13.04 -11.71
N MET A 132 -1.85 -12.11 -11.12
CA MET A 132 -2.49 -11.03 -11.89
C MET A 132 -1.48 -10.04 -12.47
N ALA A 133 -0.41 -9.74 -11.72
CA ALA A 133 0.63 -8.80 -12.13
C ALA A 133 1.40 -9.28 -13.37
N GLN A 134 1.42 -10.59 -13.66
CA GLN A 134 2.02 -11.13 -14.90
C GLN A 134 1.34 -10.61 -16.17
N LEU A 135 0.06 -10.23 -16.11
CA LEU A 135 -0.68 -9.66 -17.24
C LEU A 135 -0.58 -8.13 -17.32
N ALA A 136 0.01 -7.48 -16.32
CA ALA A 136 0.14 -6.03 -16.28
C ALA A 136 1.08 -5.52 -17.37
N ASP A 137 0.73 -4.39 -17.98
CA ASP A 137 1.62 -3.66 -18.90
C ASP A 137 2.82 -3.09 -18.17
N ARG A 138 2.64 -2.75 -16.89
CA ARG A 138 3.65 -2.14 -16.04
C ARG A 138 3.53 -2.66 -14.62
N PHE A 139 4.69 -2.88 -14.01
CA PHE A 139 4.81 -3.24 -12.61
C PHE A 139 5.66 -2.19 -11.89
N PHE A 140 5.15 -1.67 -10.78
CA PHE A 140 5.83 -0.70 -9.94
C PHE A 140 5.95 -1.24 -8.52
N SER A 141 7.15 -1.19 -7.96
CA SER A 141 7.40 -1.48 -6.55
C SER A 141 8.04 -0.26 -5.90
N LEU A 142 7.32 0.36 -4.97
CA LEU A 142 7.80 1.47 -4.17
C LEU A 142 8.16 0.94 -2.79
N SER A 143 9.37 1.29 -2.33
CA SER A 143 9.81 1.02 -0.98
C SER A 143 9.96 2.34 -0.23
N PRO A 144 9.66 2.37 1.08
CA PRO A 144 9.94 3.55 1.88
C PRO A 144 11.45 3.81 1.86
N PRO A 145 11.89 5.09 1.96
CA PRO A 145 13.31 5.39 2.00
C PRO A 145 13.97 4.63 3.16
N PRO A 146 15.19 4.10 2.99
CA PRO A 146 15.86 3.36 4.04
C PRO A 146 16.01 4.24 5.28
N VAL A 147 15.49 3.77 6.41
CA VAL A 147 15.64 4.46 7.69
C VAL A 147 17.14 4.54 8.01
N PRO A 148 17.70 5.74 8.26
CA PRO A 148 19.12 5.84 8.58
C PRO A 148 19.41 5.01 9.84
N PRO A 149 20.52 4.26 9.88
CA PRO A 149 20.84 3.41 11.02
C PRO A 149 20.88 4.25 12.30
N LEU A 150 20.19 3.78 13.34
CA LEU A 150 20.22 4.41 14.66
C LEU A 150 21.69 4.55 15.10
N PRO A 151 22.10 5.72 15.62
CA PRO A 151 23.45 5.90 16.12
C PRO A 151 23.71 4.86 17.22
N ARG A 152 24.72 4.00 17.00
CA ARG A 152 25.11 2.97 17.97
C ARG A 152 25.36 3.66 19.32
N PRO A 153 24.80 3.15 20.44
CA PRO A 153 25.13 3.70 21.74
C PRO A 153 26.64 3.59 21.93
N ARG A 154 27.30 4.74 22.11
CA ARG A 154 28.71 4.79 22.47
C ARG A 154 28.84 3.97 23.75
N ARG A 155 29.60 2.88 23.72
CA ARG A 155 29.95 2.12 24.93
C ARG A 155 30.49 3.12 25.94
N ALA A 156 29.72 3.43 26.97
CA ALA A 156 30.21 4.15 28.13
C ALA A 156 31.37 3.31 28.67
N GLY A 157 32.60 3.85 28.57
CA GLY A 157 33.76 3.21 29.14
C GLY A 157 33.48 2.93 30.62
N ARG A 158 33.76 1.70 31.07
CA ARG A 158 33.68 1.31 32.49
C ARG A 158 34.37 2.38 33.33
N VAL A 159 33.60 3.17 34.07
CA VAL A 159 34.11 3.98 35.17
C VAL A 159 34.60 3.00 36.23
N ARG A 160 35.92 2.92 36.40
CA ARG A 160 36.53 2.20 37.52
C ARG A 160 36.23 2.98 38.79
N HIS A 161 35.29 2.50 39.61
CA HIS A 161 35.17 2.96 40.99
C HIS A 161 36.42 2.52 41.77
N SER A 162 37.23 3.48 42.23
CA SER A 162 38.25 3.20 43.24
C SER A 162 37.54 3.06 44.60
N SER A 163 37.57 1.86 45.16
CA SER A 163 37.11 1.59 46.53
C SER A 163 38.10 2.20 47.54
N VAL A 164 37.75 3.37 48.08
CA VAL A 164 38.33 3.88 49.33
C VAL A 164 37.25 3.71 50.40
N PRO A 165 37.42 2.85 51.42
CA PRO A 165 36.50 2.81 52.54
C PRO A 165 36.87 3.93 53.55
N PRO A 166 35.90 4.72 54.05
CA PRO A 166 36.13 5.62 55.17
C PRO A 166 36.02 4.89 56.52
N ARG A 167 36.79 5.43 57.47
CA ARG A 167 36.95 5.03 58.88
C ARG A 167 35.64 4.96 59.67
N GLY A 168 35.59 4.03 60.63
CA GLY A 168 34.63 4.04 61.74
C GLY A 168 35.04 3.08 62.87
N GLN A 169 35.80 3.58 63.85
CA GLN A 169 35.91 2.97 65.18
C GLN A 169 34.60 3.17 65.94
N THR A 170 34.16 2.16 66.69
CA THR A 170 33.61 2.32 68.05
C THR A 170 33.60 0.97 68.75
N THR A 171 34.32 0.91 69.87
CA THR A 171 34.24 -0.13 70.90
C THR A 171 33.00 0.10 71.76
N LEU A 172 32.30 -0.95 72.20
CA LEU A 172 31.55 -0.93 73.45
C LEU A 172 31.43 -2.35 74.04
N GLU A 173 31.89 -2.50 75.27
CA GLU A 173 31.78 -3.71 76.11
C GLU A 173 30.41 -3.79 76.82
N GLY A 174 30.04 -5.02 77.23
CA GLY A 174 28.86 -5.40 78.02
C GLY A 174 28.22 -6.65 77.43
N PHE A 175 28.24 -7.84 78.04
CA PHE A 175 28.01 -8.21 79.45
C PHE A 175 28.97 -9.31 79.92
#